data_AF-A0A4Z0B1M7-F1
#
_entry.id   AF-A0A4Z0B1M7-F1
#
_cell.length_a   1.000
_cell.length_b   1.000
_cell.length_c   1.000
_cell.angle_alpha   90.00
_cell.angle_beta   90.00
_cell.angle_gamma   90.00
#
_symmetry.space_group_name_H-M   'P 1'
#
loop_
_entity.id
_entity.type
_entity.pdbx_description
1 polymer ?
#
loop_
_entity_poly.entity_id
_entity_poly.type
_entity_poly.pdbx_seq_one_letter_code
_entity_poly.pdbx_strand_id
1 'polypeptide(L)'
;MKGRTPAPTTQKKVTGTLRASRENKREPQLAVASYQSAPASMTAEGQAVWKIFCPLAASMGVLTEADLQTLERLCEVAAEVRRLTKVISEEGHTYSTAAGLIKAHPAVAMAADADRRLLSYLTHFGMTPAARSKVQAIGEPPSKDPEDEFFN
;
A
#
# COMPACT_ATOMS: atom_id res chain seq x y z
N MET A 1 -21.62 18.07 7.38
CA MET A 1 -20.88 17.70 6.16
C MET A 1 -19.42 17.47 6.50
N LYS A 2 -18.88 16.26 6.33
CA LYS A 2 -17.47 15.99 6.57
C LYS A 2 -16.70 16.53 5.35
N GLY A 3 -16.06 17.68 5.50
CA GLY A 3 -15.26 18.28 4.43
C GLY A 3 -14.14 17.33 3.98
N ARG A 4 -13.63 17.53 2.76
CA ARG A 4 -12.50 16.76 2.21
C ARG A 4 -11.33 16.77 3.20
N THR A 5 -10.76 15.61 3.48
CA THR A 5 -9.54 15.50 4.29
C THR A 5 -8.47 16.43 3.68
N PRO A 6 -7.87 17.34 4.46
CA PRO A 6 -6.86 18.25 3.95
C PRO A 6 -5.66 17.46 3.39
N ALA A 7 -5.11 17.92 2.27
CA ALA A 7 -3.86 17.37 1.75
C ALA A 7 -2.72 17.57 2.77
N PRO A 8 -1.75 16.63 2.86
CA PRO A 8 -0.55 16.77 3.67
C PRO A 8 0.25 18.04 3.33
N THR A 9 1.05 18.52 4.27
CA THR A 9 1.85 19.74 4.07
C THR A 9 2.85 19.58 2.93
N THR A 10 3.49 18.42 2.80
CA THR A 10 4.41 18.08 1.69
C THR A 10 3.72 18.21 0.33
N GLN A 11 2.52 17.65 0.19
CA GLN A 11 1.73 17.77 -1.03
C GLN A 11 1.36 19.22 -1.34
N LYS A 12 0.95 20.00 -0.34
CA LYS A 12 0.63 21.42 -0.52
C LYS A 12 1.85 22.26 -0.94
N LYS A 13 3.05 21.92 -0.44
CA LYS A 13 4.31 22.55 -0.85
C LYS A 13 4.58 22.32 -2.33
N VAL A 14 4.53 21.07 -2.78
CA VAL A 14 4.75 20.71 -4.20
C VAL A 14 3.72 21.37 -5.12
N THR A 15 2.45 21.42 -4.74
CA THR A 15 1.40 22.06 -5.56
C THR A 15 1.35 23.59 -5.40
N GLY A 16 2.24 24.21 -4.61
CA GLY A 16 2.24 25.66 -4.37
C GLY A 16 0.99 26.19 -3.63
N THR A 17 0.18 25.32 -3.03
CA THR A 17 -1.07 25.70 -2.34
C THR A 17 -0.90 25.90 -0.83
N LEU A 18 0.32 25.73 -0.32
CA LEU A 18 0.61 25.93 1.09
C LEU A 18 0.46 27.41 1.48
N ARG A 19 -0.36 27.67 2.49
CA ARG A 19 -0.47 28.99 3.12
C ARG A 19 0.29 28.98 4.43
N ALA A 20 1.26 29.88 4.59
CA ALA A 20 2.08 29.97 5.79
C ALA A 20 1.27 30.12 7.10
N SER A 21 0.13 30.82 7.05
CA SER A 21 -0.77 30.99 8.21
C SER A 21 -1.55 29.73 8.61
N ARG A 22 -1.58 28.71 7.75
CA ARG A 22 -2.31 27.44 7.97
C ARG A 22 -1.37 26.23 8.01
N GLU A 23 -0.06 26.46 8.06
CA GLU A 23 0.94 25.39 8.17
C GLU A 23 0.99 24.87 9.61
N ASN A 24 0.87 23.55 9.79
CA ASN A 24 1.14 22.92 11.06
C ASN A 24 2.64 22.70 11.22
N LYS A 25 3.33 23.66 11.85
CA LYS A 25 4.77 23.58 12.13
C LYS A 25 5.15 22.45 13.10
N ARG A 26 4.18 21.81 13.75
CA ARG A 26 4.37 20.68 14.68
C ARG A 26 3.95 19.34 14.07
N GLU A 27 3.85 19.27 12.75
CA GLU A 27 3.57 18.00 12.06
C GLU A 27 4.73 17.00 12.29
N PRO A 28 4.46 15.79 12.82
CA PRO A 28 5.49 14.78 13.02
C PRO A 28 6.22 14.46 11.71
N GLN A 29 7.54 14.48 11.76
CA GLN A 29 8.40 14.03 10.67
C GLN A 29 8.88 12.63 11.03
N LEU A 30 8.39 11.63 10.31
CA LEU A 30 8.81 10.25 10.48
C LEU A 30 10.00 9.97 9.57
N ALA A 31 10.99 9.24 10.09
CA ALA A 31 12.14 8.85 9.29
C ALA A 31 11.76 7.80 8.23
N VAL A 32 12.44 7.87 7.09
CA VAL A 32 12.35 6.83 6.05
C VAL A 32 12.86 5.53 6.67
N ALA A 33 12.03 4.50 6.65
CA ALA A 33 12.45 3.17 7.02
C ALA A 33 13.31 2.60 5.90
N SER A 34 14.53 2.18 6.26
CA SER A 34 15.33 1.28 5.42
C SER A 34 14.69 -0.11 5.37
N TYR A 35 15.28 -1.02 4.59
CA TYR A 35 14.88 -2.43 4.63
C TYR A 35 14.86 -2.94 6.07
N GLN A 36 13.75 -3.59 6.43
CA GLN A 36 13.56 -4.27 7.71
C GLN A 36 13.43 -5.77 7.47
N SER A 37 13.97 -6.57 8.39
CA SER A 37 13.69 -8.00 8.40
C SER A 37 12.21 -8.25 8.69
N ALA A 38 11.64 -9.29 8.06
CA ALA A 38 10.26 -9.66 8.31
C ALA A 38 10.05 -10.03 9.80
N PRO A 39 8.99 -9.52 10.46
CA PRO A 39 8.68 -9.91 11.83
C PRO A 39 8.55 -11.43 12.00
N ALA A 40 9.10 -11.94 13.10
CA ALA A 40 9.04 -13.37 13.42
C ALA A 40 7.62 -13.88 13.69
N SER A 41 6.69 -12.98 14.03
CA SER A 41 5.27 -13.27 14.24
C SER A 41 4.49 -13.59 12.95
N MET A 42 5.04 -13.23 11.78
CA MET A 42 4.39 -13.45 10.49
C MET A 42 4.34 -14.93 10.10
N THR A 43 3.41 -15.27 9.22
CA THR A 43 3.39 -16.57 8.55
C THR A 43 4.59 -16.72 7.61
N ALA A 44 5.06 -17.95 7.36
CA ALA A 44 6.18 -18.19 6.45
C ALA A 44 5.91 -17.64 5.03
N GLU A 45 4.67 -17.76 4.56
CA GLU A 45 4.23 -17.19 3.28
C GLU A 45 4.23 -15.65 3.30
N GLY A 46 3.73 -15.04 4.40
CA GLY A 46 3.79 -13.60 4.61
C GLY A 46 5.23 -13.07 4.62
N GLN A 47 6.15 -13.75 5.30
CA GLN A 47 7.58 -13.41 5.29
C GLN A 47 8.21 -13.54 3.90
N ALA A 48 7.80 -14.54 3.11
CA ALA A 48 8.26 -14.66 1.73
C ALA A 48 7.80 -13.48 0.86
N VAL A 49 6.57 -13.01 1.09
CA VAL A 49 6.05 -11.81 0.42
C VAL A 49 6.74 -10.53 0.92
N TRP A 50 7.04 -10.43 2.21
CA TRP A 50 7.77 -9.31 2.81
C TRP A 50 9.12 -9.07 2.13
N LYS A 51 9.85 -10.15 1.84
CA LYS A 51 11.14 -10.09 1.12
C LYS A 51 11.02 -9.50 -0.28
N ILE A 52 9.82 -9.37 -0.83
CA ILE A 52 9.56 -8.72 -2.12
C ILE A 52 9.11 -7.27 -1.89
N PHE A 53 8.11 -7.03 -1.04
CA PHE A 53 7.49 -5.70 -0.92
C PHE A 53 8.24 -4.72 -0.02
N CYS A 54 8.90 -5.18 1.04
CA CYS A 54 9.69 -4.30 1.90
C CYS A 54 10.83 -3.60 1.14
N PRO A 55 11.71 -4.30 0.39
CA PRO A 55 12.76 -3.61 -0.37
C PRO A 55 12.20 -2.71 -1.47
N LEU A 56 11.04 -3.05 -2.07
CA LEU A 56 10.37 -2.19 -3.05
C LEU A 56 9.84 -0.90 -2.41
N ALA A 57 9.17 -0.99 -1.27
CA ALA A 57 8.66 0.18 -0.54
C ALA A 57 9.80 1.09 -0.05
N ALA A 58 10.88 0.48 0.45
CA ALA A 58 12.08 1.20 0.87
C ALA A 58 12.79 1.89 -0.30
N SER A 59 12.93 1.23 -1.46
CA SER A 59 13.57 1.83 -2.63
C SER A 59 12.74 2.95 -3.27
N MET A 60 11.41 2.89 -3.13
CA MET A 60 10.51 3.98 -3.51
C MET A 60 10.51 5.13 -2.48
N GLY A 61 11.12 4.96 -1.30
CA GLY A 61 11.13 5.96 -0.24
C GLY A 61 9.75 6.22 0.38
N VAL A 62 8.81 5.28 0.28
CA VAL A 62 7.40 5.47 0.72
C VAL A 62 7.10 4.81 2.07
N LEU A 63 8.12 4.28 2.73
CA LEU A 63 7.98 3.52 3.97
C LEU A 63 8.56 4.33 5.13
N THR A 64 7.79 4.53 6.19
CA THR A 64 8.29 4.98 7.49
C THR A 64 8.21 3.87 8.53
N GLU A 65 8.82 4.08 9.70
CA GLU A 65 8.68 3.16 10.83
C GLU A 65 7.21 2.94 11.25
N ALA A 66 6.35 3.94 11.10
CA ALA A 66 4.93 3.83 11.42
C ALA A 66 4.16 2.95 10.43
N ASP A 67 4.69 2.76 9.22
CA ASP A 67 4.02 2.04 8.14
C ASP A 67 4.35 0.54 8.13
N LEU A 68 5.30 0.09 8.95
CA LEU A 68 5.78 -1.29 8.98
C LEU A 68 4.66 -2.29 9.29
N GLN A 69 3.74 -1.95 10.21
CA GLN A 69 2.59 -2.80 10.52
C GLN A 69 1.58 -2.88 9.36
N THR A 70 1.43 -1.79 8.62
CA THR A 70 0.58 -1.77 7.41
C THR A 70 1.21 -2.61 6.30
N LEU A 71 2.54 -2.55 6.15
CA LEU A 71 3.30 -3.40 5.24
C LEU A 71 3.20 -4.88 5.62
N GLU A 72 3.26 -5.20 6.92
CA GLU A 72 3.05 -6.57 7.43
C GLU A 72 1.70 -7.09 6.97
N ARG A 73 0.65 -6.27 7.13
CA ARG A 73 -0.70 -6.65 6.74
C ARG A 73 -0.84 -6.83 5.23
N LEU A 74 -0.21 -5.96 4.43
CA LEU A 74 -0.15 -6.14 2.96
C LEU A 74 0.40 -7.52 2.62
N CYS A 75 1.52 -7.91 3.24
CA CYS A 75 2.19 -9.16 2.96
C CYS A 75 1.35 -10.39 3.34
N GLU A 76 0.69 -10.35 4.50
CA GLU A 76 -0.23 -11.42 4.92
C GLU A 76 -1.44 -11.57 3.99
N VAL A 77 -2.02 -10.45 3.53
CA VAL A 77 -3.14 -10.49 2.59
C VAL A 77 -2.71 -11.00 1.21
N ALA A 78 -1.52 -10.63 0.74
CA ALA A 78 -0.96 -11.17 -0.49
C ALA A 78 -0.71 -12.68 -0.40
N ALA A 79 -0.25 -13.18 0.75
CA ALA A 79 -0.14 -14.62 1.00
C ALA A 79 -1.52 -15.30 1.01
N GLU A 80 -2.52 -14.70 1.65
CA GLU A 80 -3.91 -15.16 1.67
C GLU A 80 -4.49 -15.30 0.24
N VAL A 81 -4.29 -14.30 -0.63
CA VAL A 81 -4.71 -14.37 -2.05
C VAL A 81 -4.07 -15.56 -2.77
N ARG A 82 -2.77 -15.80 -2.58
CA ARG A 82 -2.07 -16.94 -3.18
C ARG A 82 -2.65 -18.28 -2.74
N ARG A 83 -2.90 -18.46 -1.43
CA ARG A 83 -3.51 -19.69 -0.89
C ARG A 83 -4.91 -19.92 -1.45
N LEU A 84 -5.77 -18.91 -1.44
CA LEU A 84 -7.14 -19.04 -1.92
C LEU A 84 -7.19 -19.31 -3.43
N THR A 85 -6.31 -18.68 -4.20
CA THR A 85 -6.19 -18.92 -5.64
C THR A 85 -5.74 -20.35 -5.93
N LYS A 86 -4.80 -20.88 -5.13
CA LYS A 86 -4.37 -22.27 -5.22
C LYS A 86 -5.53 -23.24 -4.95
N VAL A 87 -6.31 -23.03 -3.89
CA VAL A 87 -7.50 -23.83 -3.57
C VAL A 87 -8.49 -23.82 -4.75
N ILE A 88 -8.80 -22.65 -5.32
CA ILE A 88 -9.70 -22.54 -6.47
C ILE A 88 -9.14 -23.26 -7.70
N SER A 89 -7.81 -23.20 -7.91
CA SER A 89 -7.16 -23.88 -9.03
C SER A 89 -7.21 -25.41 -8.89
N GLU A 90 -7.17 -25.93 -7.66
CA GLU A 90 -7.16 -27.37 -7.37
C GLU A 90 -8.58 -27.95 -7.31
N GLU A 91 -9.52 -27.24 -6.67
CA GLU A 91 -10.88 -27.72 -6.38
C GLU A 91 -11.94 -27.19 -7.37
N GLY A 92 -11.61 -26.14 -8.12
CA GLY A 92 -12.50 -25.48 -9.06
C GLY A 92 -13.32 -24.34 -8.46
N HIS A 93 -13.95 -23.55 -9.34
CA HIS A 93 -14.78 -22.41 -8.94
C HIS A 93 -16.15 -22.80 -8.37
N THR A 94 -16.58 -24.05 -8.60
CA THR A 94 -17.89 -24.55 -8.20
C THR A 94 -17.78 -26.01 -7.76
N TYR A 95 -18.69 -26.44 -6.88
CA TYR A 95 -18.83 -27.84 -6.50
C TYR A 95 -20.28 -28.31 -6.65
N SER A 96 -20.46 -29.61 -6.84
CA SER A 96 -21.79 -30.23 -6.89
C SER A 96 -22.17 -30.77 -5.52
N THR A 97 -23.38 -30.45 -5.08
CA THR A 97 -23.97 -31.01 -3.86
C THR A 97 -24.54 -32.41 -4.10
N ALA A 98 -24.79 -33.16 -3.03
CA ALA A 98 -25.44 -34.48 -3.13
C ALA A 98 -26.82 -34.45 -3.79
N ALA A 99 -27.52 -33.30 -3.75
CA ALA A 99 -28.80 -33.09 -4.42
C ALA A 99 -28.67 -32.71 -5.91
N GLY A 100 -27.46 -32.73 -6.48
CA GLY A 100 -27.20 -32.37 -7.88
C GLY A 100 -27.15 -30.86 -8.17
N LEU A 101 -27.29 -30.00 -7.15
CA LEU A 101 -27.16 -28.55 -7.33
C LEU A 101 -25.69 -28.13 -7.42
N ILE A 102 -25.36 -27.26 -8.37
CA ILE A 102 -24.04 -26.63 -8.51
C ILE A 102 -24.02 -25.35 -7.67
N LYS A 103 -23.00 -25.21 -6.80
CA LYS A 103 -22.79 -24.02 -5.95
C LYS A 103 -21.40 -23.44 -6.15
N ALA A 104 -21.26 -22.14 -5.95
CA ALA A 104 -19.96 -21.46 -5.94
C ALA A 104 -19.09 -21.98 -4.78
N HIS A 105 -17.80 -22.18 -5.07
CA HIS A 105 -16.84 -22.57 -4.06
C HIS A 105 -16.57 -21.39 -3.08
N PRO A 106 -16.62 -21.58 -1.75
CA PRO A 106 -16.45 -20.49 -0.78
C PRO A 106 -15.16 -19.69 -0.96
N ALA A 107 -14.07 -20.37 -1.35
CA ALA A 107 -12.79 -19.73 -1.60
C ALA A 107 -12.86 -18.64 -2.68
N VAL A 108 -13.80 -18.70 -3.63
CA VAL A 108 -13.97 -17.68 -4.68
C VAL A 108 -14.35 -16.33 -4.08
N ALA A 109 -15.34 -16.30 -3.19
CA ALA A 109 -15.77 -15.06 -2.55
C ALA A 109 -14.68 -14.52 -1.60
N MET A 110 -13.99 -15.41 -0.89
CA MET A 110 -12.88 -15.05 -0.01
C MET A 110 -11.70 -14.47 -0.80
N ALA A 111 -11.35 -15.06 -1.96
CA ALA A 111 -10.27 -14.59 -2.81
C ALA A 111 -10.58 -13.18 -3.35
N ALA A 112 -11.80 -12.97 -3.82
CA ALA A 112 -12.25 -11.66 -4.29
C ALA A 112 -12.20 -10.59 -3.19
N ASP A 113 -12.47 -10.95 -1.93
CA ASP A 113 -12.31 -10.03 -0.80
C ASP A 113 -10.85 -9.73 -0.47
N ALA A 114 -10.02 -10.76 -0.36
CA ALA A 114 -8.61 -10.60 -0.09
C ALA A 114 -7.92 -9.76 -1.19
N ASP A 115 -8.28 -9.95 -2.46
CA ASP A 115 -7.71 -9.19 -3.58
C ASP A 115 -8.11 -7.71 -3.54
N ARG A 116 -9.36 -7.39 -3.18
CA ARG A 116 -9.79 -5.99 -2.94
C ARG A 116 -9.00 -5.34 -1.79
N ARG A 117 -8.78 -6.07 -0.69
CA ARG A 117 -7.96 -5.58 0.43
C ARG A 117 -6.50 -5.38 -0.01
N LEU A 118 -5.94 -6.32 -0.76
CA LEU A 118 -4.59 -6.24 -1.30
C LEU A 118 -4.41 -5.01 -2.19
N LEU A 119 -5.34 -4.77 -3.13
CA LEU A 119 -5.31 -3.60 -4.00
C LEU A 119 -5.33 -2.29 -3.21
N SER A 120 -6.09 -2.24 -2.11
CA SER A 120 -6.11 -1.06 -1.22
C SER A 120 -4.74 -0.81 -0.59
N TYR A 121 -4.07 -1.84 -0.09
CA TYR A 121 -2.72 -1.70 0.48
C TYR A 121 -1.67 -1.36 -0.58
N LEU A 122 -1.71 -1.99 -1.75
CA LEU A 122 -0.82 -1.66 -2.87
C LEU A 122 -0.99 -0.20 -3.32
N THR A 123 -2.23 0.28 -3.34
CA THR A 123 -2.54 1.69 -3.65
C THR A 123 -2.00 2.63 -2.57
N HIS A 124 -2.12 2.26 -1.29
CA HIS A 124 -1.61 3.05 -0.17
C HIS A 124 -0.09 3.30 -0.27
N PHE A 125 0.68 2.27 -0.66
CA PHE A 125 2.12 2.38 -0.86
C PHE A 125 2.54 2.83 -2.27
N GLY A 126 1.60 3.18 -3.16
CA GLY A 126 1.95 3.62 -4.52
C GLY A 126 2.51 2.52 -5.42
N MET A 127 2.31 1.25 -5.06
CA MET A 127 2.84 0.07 -5.78
C MET A 127 2.06 -0.24 -7.06
N THR A 128 0.94 0.44 -7.31
CA THR A 128 0.25 0.40 -8.61
C THR A 128 0.66 1.59 -9.49
N PRO A 129 0.74 1.43 -10.83
CA PRO A 129 1.10 2.53 -11.71
C PRO A 129 0.24 3.79 -11.52
N ALA A 130 -1.08 3.62 -11.34
CA ALA A 130 -2.01 4.72 -11.15
C ALA A 130 -1.85 5.43 -9.79
N ALA A 131 -1.46 4.70 -8.74
CA ALA A 131 -1.28 5.26 -7.40
C ALA A 131 0.07 5.96 -7.23
N ARG A 132 1.08 5.58 -8.02
CA ARG A 132 2.45 6.10 -7.90
C ARG A 132 2.52 7.64 -7.99
N SER A 133 1.72 8.25 -8.87
CA SER A 133 1.64 9.71 -9.00
C SER A 133 1.05 10.43 -7.77
N LYS A 134 0.38 9.69 -6.87
CA LYS A 134 -0.31 10.24 -5.70
C LYS A 134 0.44 10.00 -4.39
N VAL A 135 1.52 9.22 -4.42
CA VAL A 135 2.36 8.92 -3.26
C VAL A 135 3.69 9.63 -3.44
N GLN A 136 4.18 10.25 -2.36
CA GLN A 136 5.42 11.00 -2.37
C GLN A 136 6.52 10.21 -1.67
N ALA A 137 7.70 10.20 -2.26
CA ALA A 137 8.90 9.74 -1.57
C ALA A 137 9.18 10.66 -0.38
N ILE A 138 9.59 10.07 0.72
CA ILE A 138 9.89 10.75 1.97
C ILE A 138 11.36 11.15 1.92
N GLY A 139 11.64 12.43 2.17
CA GLY A 139 13.01 12.94 2.24
C GLY A 139 13.62 13.48 0.94
N GLU A 140 12.93 13.38 -0.21
CA GLU A 140 13.32 14.18 -1.37
C GLU A 140 12.90 15.65 -1.16
N PRO A 141 13.82 16.63 -1.21
CA PRO A 141 13.41 18.02 -1.35
C PRO A 141 12.64 18.16 -2.66
N PRO A 142 11.63 19.04 -2.74
CA PRO A 142 10.98 19.33 -4.02
C PRO A 142 12.07 19.68 -5.03
N SER A 143 12.07 19.02 -6.19
CA SER A 143 12.96 19.43 -7.28
C SER A 143 12.72 20.91 -7.50
N LYS A 144 13.78 21.72 -7.47
CA LYS A 144 13.67 23.11 -7.93
C LYS A 144 13.18 23.04 -9.37
N ASP A 145 12.01 23.60 -9.64
CA ASP A 145 11.57 23.73 -11.01
C ASP A 145 12.60 24.62 -11.73
N PRO A 146 13.09 24.23 -12.92
CA PRO A 146 14.03 25.05 -13.68
C PRO A 146 13.51 26.48 -13.92
N GLU A 147 12.19 26.68 -13.86
CA GLU A 147 11.54 27.99 -13.98
C GLU A 147 11.80 28.91 -12.78
N ASP A 148 12.06 28.38 -11.57
CA ASP A 148 12.35 29.18 -10.37
C ASP A 148 13.74 29.86 -10.45
N GLU A 149 14.62 29.42 -11.34
CA GLU A 149 15.93 30.04 -11.60
C GLU A 149 15.87 31.17 -12.63
N PHE A 150 14.80 31.29 -13.42
CA PHE A 150 14.68 32.32 -14.46
C PHE A 150 14.09 33.66 -13.97
N PHE A 151 13.48 33.68 -12.78
CA PHE A 151 12.79 34.87 -12.25
C PHE A 151 13.46 35.50 -11.02
N ASN A 152 14.70 35.09 -10.67
CA ASN A 152 15.50 35.71 -9.61
C ASN A 152 16.66 36.53 -10.15
#